data_AF-A0AAN6E989-F1
#
_entry.id   AF-A0AAN6E989-F1
#
_cell.length_a   1.000
_cell.length_b   1.000
_cell.length_c   1.000
_cell.angle_alpha   90.00
_cell.angle_beta   90.00
_cell.angle_gamma   90.00
#
_symmetry.space_group_name_H-M   'P 1'
#
loop_
_entity.id
_entity.type
_entity.pdbx_description
1 polymer ?
#
loop_
_entity_poly.entity_id
_entity_poly.type
_entity_poly.pdbx_seq_one_letter_code
_entity_poly.pdbx_strand_id
1 'polypeptide(L)'
;MMHEKSTVQEKCVYRHTRSQQRKETRVTKYRKILQNEKKADVKDITALELTLSAGSCIKPNLKLFEEYLAARAEVAADLTRHYNETMCNQQDGATTPKVPLHRKLRLSAFINQQQADQLLINRLKKRFSQDAVFILGNWSASMTRFHEPIRGKGWRT
;
A
#
# COMPACT_ATOMS: atom_id res chain seq x y z
N MET A 1 21.27 7.05 34.71
CA MET A 1 19.80 6.92 34.78
C MET A 1 19.19 8.13 34.09
N MET A 2 18.54 7.97 32.92
CA MET A 2 17.76 9.06 32.34
C MET A 2 16.36 9.04 32.93
N HIS A 3 15.93 10.15 33.51
CA HIS A 3 14.56 10.33 34.00
C HIS A 3 13.61 10.63 32.85
N GLU A 4 12.41 10.08 32.96
CA GLU A 4 11.27 10.39 32.09
C GLU A 4 11.02 11.91 32.10
N LYS A 5 11.05 12.53 30.92
CA LYS A 5 10.93 14.00 30.77
C LYS A 5 9.48 14.48 30.61
N SER A 6 8.51 13.56 30.60
CA SER A 6 7.10 13.89 30.41
C SER A 6 6.46 14.13 31.77
N THR A 7 5.88 15.31 32.00
CA THR A 7 5.10 15.60 33.20
C THR A 7 3.62 15.77 32.85
N VAL A 8 2.74 15.84 33.86
CA VAL A 8 1.30 16.05 33.64
C VAL A 8 1.05 17.41 32.98
N GLN A 9 1.83 18.44 33.35
CA GLN A 9 1.78 19.77 32.74
C GLN A 9 2.48 19.82 31.37
N GLU A 10 3.62 19.14 31.21
CA GLU A 10 4.42 19.13 29.96
C GLU A 10 4.51 17.72 29.36
N LYS A 11 3.48 17.36 28.59
CA LYS A 11 3.42 16.07 27.92
C LYS A 11 4.41 16.00 26.76
N CYS A 12 5.26 14.98 26.74
CA CYS A 12 6.07 14.68 25.56
C CYS A 12 5.18 14.02 24.50
N VAL A 13 4.82 14.77 23.45
CA VAL A 13 3.96 14.27 22.36
C VAL A 13 4.74 14.18 21.04
N TYR A 14 4.45 13.15 20.26
CA TYR A 14 4.85 13.02 18.86
C TYR A 14 3.61 12.78 18.01
N ARG A 15 3.46 13.53 16.91
CA ARG A 15 2.32 13.39 16.00
C ARG A 15 2.78 12.80 14.67
N HIS A 16 2.39 11.56 14.41
CA HIS A 16 2.49 10.95 13.09
C HIS A 16 1.16 11.14 12.35
N THR A 17 1.18 11.74 11.16
CA THR A 17 -0.05 12.01 10.39
C THR A 17 -0.10 11.22 9.10
N ARG A 18 -1.31 10.88 8.64
CA ARG A 18 -1.51 10.23 7.33
C ARG A 18 -0.99 11.08 6.17
N SER A 19 -1.02 12.41 6.29
CA SER A 19 -0.45 13.32 5.28
C SER A 19 1.07 13.16 5.18
N GLN A 20 1.75 13.10 6.32
CA GLN A 20 3.18 12.84 6.39
C GLN A 20 3.52 11.45 5.83
N GLN A 21 2.82 10.41 6.26
CA GLN A 21 3.01 9.05 5.76
C GLN A 21 2.81 8.98 4.23
N ARG A 22 1.78 9.64 3.69
CA ARG A 22 1.54 9.70 2.23
C ARG A 22 2.68 10.38 1.46
N LYS A 23 3.32 11.40 2.04
CA LYS A 23 4.48 12.07 1.45
C LYS A 23 5.71 11.16 1.46
N GLU A 24 5.96 10.49 2.57
CA GLU A 24 7.10 9.58 2.76
C GLU A 24 7.01 8.35 1.86
N THR A 25 5.83 7.72 1.81
CA THR A 25 5.58 6.51 0.99
C THR A 25 5.37 6.82 -0.49
N ARG A 26 5.07 8.08 -0.84
CA ARG A 26 4.74 8.55 -2.21
C ARG A 26 3.54 7.85 -2.85
N VAL A 27 2.67 7.23 -2.05
CA VAL A 27 1.52 6.43 -2.54
C VAL A 27 0.62 7.22 -3.50
N THR A 28 0.30 8.48 -3.20
CA THR A 28 -0.54 9.31 -4.08
C THR A 28 0.12 9.56 -5.43
N LYS A 29 1.45 9.78 -5.45
CA LYS A 29 2.20 9.98 -6.69
C LYS A 29 2.13 8.72 -7.56
N TYR A 30 2.43 7.56 -7.00
CA TYR A 30 2.42 6.31 -7.74
C TYR A 30 1.02 5.93 -8.24
N ARG A 31 -0.02 6.16 -7.43
CA ARG A 31 -1.41 5.97 -7.87
C ARG A 31 -1.76 6.85 -9.07
N LYS A 32 -1.37 8.13 -9.04
CA LYS A 32 -1.62 9.06 -10.16
C LYS A 32 -0.92 8.61 -11.43
N ILE A 33 0.33 8.17 -11.34
CA ILE A 33 1.08 7.63 -12.49
C ILE A 33 0.31 6.44 -13.08
N LEU A 34 0.00 5.43 -12.27
CA LEU A 34 -0.73 4.25 -12.73
C LEU A 34 -2.10 4.58 -13.35
N GLN A 35 -2.81 5.56 -12.79
CA GLN A 35 -4.11 5.97 -13.33
C GLN A 35 -3.99 6.69 -14.67
N ASN A 36 -2.93 7.49 -14.86
CA ASN A 36 -2.67 8.14 -16.13
C ASN A 36 -2.29 7.12 -17.21
N GLU A 37 -1.46 6.13 -16.87
CA GLU A 37 -1.10 5.03 -17.78
C GLU A 37 -2.33 4.23 -18.21
N LYS A 38 -3.23 3.90 -17.28
CA LYS A 38 -4.51 3.24 -17.61
C LYS A 38 -5.38 4.05 -18.58
N LYS A 39 -5.38 5.38 -18.45
CA LYS A 39 -6.14 6.27 -19.34
C LYS A 39 -5.48 6.45 -20.71
N ALA A 40 -4.17 6.25 -20.79
CA ALA A 40 -3.40 6.39 -22.02
C ALA A 40 -3.36 5.09 -22.85
N ASP A 41 -3.73 3.95 -22.27
CA ASP A 41 -3.82 2.69 -22.99
C ASP A 41 -4.92 2.73 -24.06
N VAL A 42 -4.70 2.00 -25.15
CA VAL A 42 -5.63 1.87 -26.27
C VAL A 42 -6.89 1.11 -25.85
N LYS A 43 -6.74 0.16 -24.93
CA LYS A 43 -7.84 -0.61 -24.36
C LYS A 43 -8.34 0.06 -23.09
N ASP A 44 -9.65 -0.04 -22.80
CA ASP A 44 -10.19 0.38 -21.51
C ASP A 44 -9.82 -0.64 -20.42
N ILE A 45 -8.61 -0.50 -19.88
CA ILE A 45 -8.09 -1.34 -18.81
C ILE A 45 -8.99 -1.29 -17.57
N THR A 46 -9.67 -0.17 -17.34
CA THR A 46 -10.54 -0.01 -16.16
C THR A 46 -11.78 -0.89 -16.28
N ALA A 47 -12.41 -0.92 -17.46
CA ALA A 47 -13.53 -1.82 -17.73
C ALA A 47 -13.11 -3.29 -17.66
N LEU A 48 -11.95 -3.63 -18.24
CA LEU A 48 -11.41 -4.99 -18.21
C LEU A 48 -11.14 -5.50 -16.79
N GLU A 49 -10.54 -4.66 -15.94
CA GLU A 49 -10.36 -4.98 -14.51
C GLU A 49 -11.70 -5.12 -13.77
N LEU A 50 -12.69 -4.29 -14.10
CA LEU A 50 -14.01 -4.35 -13.50
C LEU A 50 -14.73 -5.65 -13.84
N THR A 51 -14.63 -6.11 -15.09
CA THR A 51 -15.17 -7.40 -15.54
C THR A 51 -14.60 -8.56 -14.70
N LEU A 52 -13.28 -8.56 -14.45
CA LEU A 52 -12.65 -9.58 -13.60
C LEU A 52 -13.01 -9.42 -12.12
N SER A 53 -13.16 -8.19 -11.63
CA SER A 53 -13.50 -7.90 -10.23
C SER A 53 -14.96 -8.22 -9.90
N ALA A 54 -15.85 -8.24 -10.90
CA ALA A 54 -17.23 -8.66 -10.71
C ALA A 54 -17.31 -10.18 -10.42
N GLY A 55 -16.40 -10.96 -10.99
CA GLY A 55 -16.21 -12.37 -10.66
C GLY A 55 -15.34 -12.57 -9.41
N SER A 56 -15.48 -13.72 -8.75
CA SER A 56 -14.51 -14.16 -7.73
C SER A 56 -13.86 -15.45 -8.21
N CYS A 57 -12.54 -15.56 -8.07
CA CYS A 57 -11.83 -16.81 -8.28
C CYS A 57 -12.13 -17.86 -7.18
N ILE A 58 -12.76 -17.44 -6.09
CA ILE A 58 -13.14 -18.27 -4.95
C ILE A 58 -14.67 -18.22 -4.83
N LYS A 59 -15.37 -18.93 -5.72
CA LYS A 59 -16.81 -19.17 -5.60
C LYS A 59 -17.01 -20.63 -5.20
N PRO A 60 -17.89 -20.95 -4.23
CA PRO A 60 -18.24 -22.33 -3.92
C PRO A 60 -19.09 -23.00 -5.01
N ASN A 61 -19.64 -22.21 -5.96
CA ASN A 61 -20.47 -22.70 -7.06
C ASN A 61 -19.64 -22.85 -8.34
N LEU A 62 -19.63 -24.06 -8.90
CA LEU A 62 -18.89 -24.41 -10.11
C LEU A 62 -19.28 -23.56 -11.33
N LYS A 63 -20.57 -23.31 -11.56
CA LYS A 63 -21.03 -22.54 -12.73
C LYS A 63 -20.49 -21.10 -12.72
N LEU A 64 -20.51 -20.46 -11.54
CA LEU A 64 -19.97 -19.11 -11.38
C LEU A 64 -18.44 -19.07 -11.54
N PHE A 65 -17.75 -20.19 -11.26
CA PHE A 65 -16.31 -20.30 -11.48
C PHE A 65 -15.99 -20.51 -12.97
N GLU A 66 -16.78 -21.31 -13.69
CA GLU A 66 -16.67 -21.47 -15.15
C GLU A 66 -16.89 -20.13 -15.89
N GLU A 67 -17.92 -19.37 -15.51
CA GLU A 67 -18.17 -18.01 -16.01
C GLU A 67 -16.97 -17.09 -15.75
N TYR A 68 -16.38 -17.16 -14.56
CA TYR A 68 -15.17 -16.41 -14.24
C TYR A 68 -13.97 -16.81 -15.11
N LEU A 69 -13.77 -18.12 -15.36
CA LEU A 69 -12.68 -18.60 -16.20
C LEU A 69 -12.83 -18.14 -17.65
N ALA A 70 -14.06 -18.16 -18.19
CA ALA A 70 -14.36 -17.64 -19.52
C ALA A 70 -14.03 -16.14 -19.62
N ALA A 71 -14.56 -15.33 -18.69
CA ALA A 71 -14.27 -13.89 -18.64
C ALA A 71 -12.76 -13.61 -18.45
N ARG A 72 -12.07 -14.43 -17.66
CA ARG A 72 -10.61 -14.32 -17.48
C ARG A 72 -9.84 -14.63 -18.75
N ALA A 73 -10.22 -15.66 -19.49
CA ALA A 73 -9.57 -16.03 -20.74
C ALA A 73 -9.67 -14.91 -21.79
N GLU A 74 -10.85 -14.27 -21.89
CA GLU A 74 -11.08 -13.14 -22.80
C GLU A 74 -10.18 -11.95 -22.50
N VAL A 75 -10.06 -11.59 -21.22
CA VAL A 75 -9.37 -10.37 -20.78
C VAL A 75 -7.86 -10.58 -20.55
N ALA A 76 -7.41 -11.83 -20.42
CA ALA A 76 -6.05 -12.16 -19.99
C ALA A 76 -4.95 -11.57 -20.89
N ALA A 77 -5.11 -11.65 -22.21
CA ALA A 77 -4.10 -11.16 -23.15
C ALA A 77 -3.90 -9.64 -23.00
N ASP A 78 -4.99 -8.88 -23.00
CA ASP A 78 -4.95 -7.41 -22.90
C ASP A 78 -4.37 -6.95 -21.56
N LEU A 79 -4.75 -7.57 -20.43
CA LEU A 79 -4.17 -7.21 -19.13
C LEU A 79 -2.71 -7.65 -19.01
N THR A 80 -2.35 -8.82 -19.53
CA THR A 80 -0.95 -9.30 -19.50
C THR A 80 -0.06 -8.35 -20.29
N ARG A 81 -0.54 -7.90 -21.46
CA ARG A 81 0.11 -6.86 -22.25
C ARG A 81 0.30 -5.59 -21.42
N HIS A 82 -0.77 -5.03 -20.87
CA HIS A 82 -0.70 -3.81 -20.07
C HIS A 82 0.29 -3.90 -18.90
N TYR A 83 0.23 -4.97 -18.10
CA TYR A 83 1.04 -5.07 -16.89
C TYR A 83 2.52 -5.41 -17.15
N ASN A 84 2.84 -6.08 -18.26
CA ASN A 84 4.21 -6.48 -18.59
C ASN A 84 4.88 -5.54 -19.60
N GLU A 85 4.13 -4.95 -20.52
CA GLU A 85 4.66 -4.13 -21.61
C GLU A 85 4.62 -2.63 -21.33
N THR A 86 3.84 -2.17 -20.34
CA THR A 86 3.94 -0.79 -19.85
C THR A 86 5.30 -0.61 -19.17
N MET A 87 6.24 0.01 -19.87
CA MET A 87 7.63 0.16 -19.44
C MET A 87 7.87 1.51 -18.78
N CYS A 88 8.86 1.58 -17.89
CA CYS A 88 9.34 2.88 -17.44
C CYS A 88 10.20 3.55 -18.51
N ASN A 89 10.02 4.87 -18.71
CA ASN A 89 10.94 5.68 -19.49
C ASN A 89 12.36 5.52 -18.91
N GLN A 90 13.27 4.95 -19.70
CA GLN A 90 14.69 4.96 -19.36
C GLN A 90 15.19 6.41 -19.47
N GLN A 91 16.08 6.79 -18.57
CA GLN A 91 16.94 7.94 -18.84
C GLN A 91 18.02 7.45 -19.82
N ASP A 92 18.18 8.16 -20.92
CA ASP A 92 19.17 7.84 -21.95
C ASP A 92 20.56 7.69 -21.31
N GLY A 93 21.17 6.51 -21.47
CA GLY A 93 22.53 6.20 -20.99
C GLY A 93 22.66 5.23 -19.81
N ALA A 94 21.57 4.77 -19.18
CA ALA A 94 21.66 3.80 -18.08
C ALA A 94 21.61 2.33 -18.56
N THR A 95 22.66 1.55 -18.31
CA THR A 95 22.80 0.09 -18.60
C THR A 95 21.81 -0.81 -17.84
N THR A 96 20.82 -0.24 -17.15
CA THR A 96 19.86 -0.98 -16.34
C THR A 96 18.79 -1.66 -17.21
N PRO A 97 18.43 -2.92 -16.92
CA PRO A 97 17.41 -3.65 -17.67
C PRO A 97 16.06 -2.93 -17.62
N LYS A 98 15.31 -2.98 -18.73
CA LYS A 98 13.98 -2.40 -18.85
C LYS A 98 13.02 -3.16 -17.92
N VAL A 99 12.47 -2.48 -16.92
CA VAL A 99 11.54 -3.09 -15.94
C VAL A 99 10.11 -2.61 -16.21
N PRO A 100 9.10 -3.49 -16.14
CA PRO A 100 7.70 -3.06 -16.21
C PRO A 100 7.37 -2.03 -15.13
N LEU A 101 6.70 -0.96 -15.53
CA LEU A 101 6.40 0.19 -14.69
C LEU A 101 5.67 -0.21 -13.40
N HIS A 102 4.68 -1.10 -13.51
CA HIS A 102 3.90 -1.59 -12.37
C HIS A 102 4.78 -2.26 -11.31
N ARG A 103 5.72 -3.11 -11.74
CA ARG A 103 6.66 -3.80 -10.83
C ARG A 103 7.60 -2.80 -10.16
N LYS A 104 8.15 -1.86 -10.95
CA LYS A 104 9.02 -0.79 -10.44
C LYS A 104 8.32 0.06 -9.38
N LEU A 105 7.09 0.51 -9.65
CA LEU A 105 6.33 1.33 -8.70
C LEU A 105 5.93 0.56 -7.46
N ARG A 106 5.55 -0.73 -7.59
CA ARG A 106 5.23 -1.59 -6.44
C ARG A 106 6.45 -1.81 -5.54
N LEU A 107 7.61 -2.12 -6.14
CA LEU A 107 8.86 -2.26 -5.41
C LEU A 107 9.27 -0.94 -4.73
N SER A 108 9.17 0.18 -5.44
CA SER A 108 9.48 1.50 -4.89
C SER A 108 8.56 1.85 -3.71
N ALA A 109 7.27 1.54 -3.80
CA ALA A 109 6.32 1.74 -2.71
C ALA A 109 6.69 0.91 -1.47
N PHE A 110 7.07 -0.35 -1.67
CA PHE A 110 7.54 -1.22 -0.58
C PHE A 110 8.80 -0.68 0.09
N ILE A 111 9.82 -0.28 -0.70
CA ILE A 111 11.06 0.29 -0.18
C ILE A 111 10.78 1.59 0.59
N ASN A 112 9.96 2.49 0.04
CA ASN A 112 9.61 3.74 0.71
C ASN A 112 8.82 3.49 2.01
N GLN A 113 8.00 2.45 2.06
CA GLN A 113 7.29 2.06 3.29
C GLN A 113 8.29 1.65 4.38
N GLN A 114 9.24 0.77 4.05
CA GLN A 114 10.29 0.36 4.99
C GLN A 114 11.13 1.55 5.47
N GLN A 115 11.49 2.46 4.56
CA GLN A 115 12.21 3.68 4.92
C GLN A 115 11.37 4.61 5.80
N ALA A 116 10.08 4.78 5.52
CA ALA A 116 9.17 5.59 6.32
C ALA A 116 9.01 5.02 7.73
N ASP A 117 8.90 3.70 7.87
CA ASP A 117 8.80 3.02 9.15
C ASP A 117 10.09 3.17 9.96
N GLN A 118 11.26 3.02 9.32
CA GLN A 118 12.54 3.26 9.97
C GLN A 118 12.70 4.73 10.40
N LEU A 119 12.27 5.68 9.57
CA LEU A 119 12.27 7.11 9.91
C LEU A 119 11.35 7.41 11.09
N LEU A 120 10.17 6.76 11.15
CA LEU A 120 9.26 6.87 12.28
C LEU A 120 9.93 6.37 13.57
N ILE A 121 10.53 5.19 13.54
CA ILE A 121 11.28 4.63 14.69
C ILE A 121 12.37 5.58 15.15
N ASN A 122 13.17 6.12 14.24
CA ASN A 122 14.25 7.04 14.57
C ASN A 122 13.74 8.34 15.21
N ARG A 123 12.63 8.88 14.71
CA ARG A 123 12.01 10.09 15.30
C ARG A 123 11.41 9.82 16.68
N LEU A 124 10.82 8.64 16.88
CA LEU A 124 10.30 8.21 18.17
C LEU A 124 11.44 8.06 19.18
N LYS A 125 12.53 7.36 18.84
CA LYS A 125 13.72 7.24 19.70
C LYS A 125 14.35 8.59 20.04
N LYS A 126 14.46 9.49 19.05
CA LYS A 126 14.96 10.86 19.28
C LYS A 126 14.06 11.65 20.24
N ARG A 127 12.75 11.42 20.23
CA ARG A 127 11.78 12.16 21.06
C ARG A 127 11.62 11.59 22.47
N PHE A 128 11.60 10.27 22.61
CA PHE A 128 11.22 9.57 23.85
C PHE A 128 12.37 8.84 24.55
N SER A 129 13.60 8.91 24.02
CA SER A 129 14.81 8.18 24.41
C SER A 129 15.06 6.87 23.64
N GLN A 130 16.32 6.42 23.65
CA GLN A 130 16.78 5.22 22.95
C GLN A 130 16.30 3.93 23.62
N ASP A 131 16.10 3.97 24.94
CA ASP A 131 15.70 2.82 25.77
C ASP A 131 14.17 2.68 25.85
N ALA A 132 13.43 3.57 25.18
CA ALA A 132 11.98 3.54 25.16
C ALA A 132 11.47 2.29 24.42
N VAL A 133 10.59 1.54 25.09
CA VAL A 133 9.86 0.41 24.49
C VAL A 133 8.57 0.92 23.86
N PHE A 134 8.45 0.77 22.54
CA PHE A 134 7.23 1.12 21.81
C PHE A 134 6.40 -0.13 21.54
N ILE A 135 5.18 -0.17 22.08
CA ILE A 135 4.19 -1.20 21.75
C ILE A 135 3.29 -0.63 20.65
N LEU A 136 3.51 -1.07 19.41
CA LEU A 136 2.75 -0.63 18.24
C LEU A 136 1.90 -1.80 17.74
N GLY A 137 0.60 -1.57 17.63
CA GLY A 137 -0.33 -2.60 17.15
C GLY A 137 -1.73 -2.37 17.70
N ASN A 138 -2.67 -3.18 17.24
CA ASN A 138 -4.03 -3.18 17.78
C ASN A 138 -4.05 -4.01 19.07
N TRP A 139 -3.45 -3.48 20.14
CA TRP A 139 -3.26 -4.16 21.43
C TRP A 139 -4.59 -4.39 22.20
N SER A 140 -5.70 -3.81 21.72
CA SER A 140 -7.03 -4.03 22.28
C SER A 140 -7.88 -4.91 21.38
N ALA A 141 -7.77 -6.22 21.49
CA ALA A 141 -8.93 -7.11 21.31
C ALA A 141 -8.62 -8.47 21.95
N SER A 142 -8.94 -8.61 23.24
CA SER A 142 -9.35 -9.93 23.73
C SER A 142 -10.55 -10.34 22.88
N MET A 143 -10.36 -11.26 21.93
CA MET A 143 -11.40 -12.01 21.22
C MET A 143 -12.79 -11.32 21.19
N THR A 144 -12.95 -10.21 20.49
CA THR A 144 -14.28 -9.61 20.28
C THR A 144 -15.03 -10.39 19.20
N ARG A 145 -15.32 -11.66 19.44
CA ARG A 145 -16.46 -12.27 18.74
C ARG A 145 -17.69 -11.50 19.24
N PHE A 146 -18.49 -10.96 18.30
CA PHE A 146 -19.76 -10.28 18.57
C PHE A 146 -19.73 -8.82 19.09
N HIS A 147 -18.62 -8.09 19.03
CA HIS A 147 -18.65 -6.62 19.21
C HIS A 147 -18.46 -5.87 17.90
N GLU A 148 -19.20 -4.77 17.75
CA GLU A 148 -18.99 -3.85 16.63
C GLU A 148 -17.55 -3.30 16.65
N PRO A 149 -16.92 -3.11 15.48
CA PRO A 149 -15.61 -2.50 15.39
C PRO A 149 -15.62 -1.13 16.08
N ILE A 150 -14.82 -0.94 17.12
CA ILE A 150 -14.73 0.33 17.83
C ILE A 150 -14.12 1.36 16.87
N ARG A 151 -14.96 2.23 16.31
CA ARG A 151 -14.52 3.33 15.44
C ARG A 151 -13.52 4.20 16.20
N GLY A 152 -12.27 4.18 15.76
CA GLY A 152 -11.22 5.08 16.26
C GLY A 152 -10.22 4.48 17.26
N LYS A 153 -10.28 3.18 17.55
CA LYS A 153 -9.19 2.48 18.25
C LYS A 153 -8.29 1.76 17.24
N GLY A 154 -7.00 2.09 17.23
CA GLY A 154 -5.97 1.47 16.37
C GLY A 154 -5.37 2.40 15.32
N TRP A 155 -4.21 2.02 14.78
CA TRP A 155 -3.61 2.67 13.63
C TRP A 155 -4.50 2.45 12.40
N ARG A 156 -5.00 3.54 11.81
CA ARG A 156 -5.65 3.48 10.50
C ARG A 156 -4.57 3.34 9.42
N THR A 157 -4.43 2.14 8.88
CA THR A 157 -3.71 1.89 7.62
C THR A 157 -4.46 2.55 6.44
#